data_AF-A0A3B5KZY7-F1
#
_entry.id   AF-A0A3B5KZY7-F1
#
_cell.length_a   1.000
_cell.length_b   1.000
_cell.length_c   1.000
_cell.angle_alpha   90.00
_cell.angle_beta   90.00
_cell.angle_gamma   90.00
#
_symmetry.space_group_name_H-M   'P 1'
#
loop_
_entity.id
_entity.type
_entity.pdbx_description
1 polymer ?
#
loop_
_entity_poly.entity_id
_entity_poly.type
_entity_poly.pdbx_seq_one_letter_code
_entity_poly.pdbx_strand_id
1 'polypeptide(L)'
;MTEGFTECDLTCSSPTTSVETLNAVACLKIDPEQPIFSVLTGGMKEQQPKQEEADIAVPHQSTCGGGATSPTSAASDTESGIFSVESEVCAEHDSELDWFCATEQKLICSRCANAGPCREHSLAPLARRNQLVDVCEKIQLQALGIEKFIQQTLAAKEQKLQVRNASASRAREQVLAHVAAARETLEEEEQRLLEQVQREEERVEQCLLTQRAHWNHALTSLSQTRSRLVHTLTHAGDAQLVVRGFASLLMLLCVCVRVEEAEGVGKPCDTDQLNLNPACIDSKLLRGLWATALLLGPNAYGSPLLKFDERTVSPLLSLSEDLRTLTFLQKKPRQSLPYDPARFDSWPNALGSLSMSSGTHSWIVDVGKSGAFKIGVCYSSLERKGSENEARLGYNSKSWVLSRYDGDYSYCHAGKKVPLQVVTRPQRIGLLLDWLSQTLLFYEPDSGSVLHSVTQPFNAPLLPAFAVTDRSITILKKNPPHTLTWTP
;
A
#
# COMPACT_ATOMS: atom_id res chain seq x y z
N MET A 1 41.93 -42.68 3.63
CA MET A 1 42.63 -42.30 2.39
C MET A 1 41.55 -42.00 1.39
N THR A 2 41.48 -40.74 1.02
CA THR A 2 40.46 -40.07 0.22
C THR A 2 40.98 -39.91 -1.20
N GLU A 3 40.27 -40.46 -2.17
CA GLU A 3 40.34 -40.08 -3.60
C GLU A 3 38.86 -39.84 -3.96
N GLY A 4 38.39 -38.66 -4.33
CA GLY A 4 39.01 -37.62 -5.14
C GLY A 4 38.28 -37.56 -6.49
N PHE A 5 36.95 -37.41 -6.47
CA PHE A 5 36.17 -37.22 -7.70
C PHE A 5 36.31 -35.76 -8.14
N THR A 6 37.02 -35.54 -9.24
CA THR A 6 37.09 -34.27 -9.96
C THR A 6 35.81 -34.08 -10.79
N GLU A 7 34.98 -33.13 -10.37
CA GLU A 7 33.97 -32.49 -11.23
C GLU A 7 34.69 -31.61 -12.27
N CYS A 8 34.37 -31.81 -13.55
CA CYS A 8 34.76 -30.89 -14.61
C CYS A 8 33.72 -29.77 -14.69
N ASP A 9 34.00 -28.65 -14.01
CA ASP A 9 33.31 -27.39 -14.24
C ASP A 9 33.77 -26.78 -15.58
N LEU A 10 32.88 -26.80 -16.57
CA LEU A 10 33.03 -25.97 -17.78
C LEU A 10 32.48 -24.58 -17.49
N THR A 11 33.28 -23.74 -16.83
CA THR A 11 33.03 -22.30 -16.76
C THR A 11 33.30 -21.66 -18.13
N CYS A 12 32.25 -21.12 -18.74
CA CYS A 12 32.38 -20.28 -19.93
C CYS A 12 33.12 -18.99 -19.55
N SER A 13 34.36 -18.85 -20.04
CA SER A 13 35.19 -17.67 -19.86
C SER A 13 34.80 -16.61 -20.90
N SER A 14 34.37 -15.44 -20.44
CA SER A 14 34.19 -14.25 -21.29
C SER A 14 35.56 -13.75 -21.77
N PRO A 15 35.74 -13.40 -23.07
CA PRO A 15 37.02 -12.95 -23.57
C PRO A 15 37.27 -11.49 -23.19
N THR A 16 38.42 -11.23 -22.57
CA THR A 16 39.06 -9.92 -22.55
C THR A 16 40.08 -9.88 -23.69
N THR A 17 39.95 -8.91 -24.58
CA THR A 17 41.08 -8.39 -25.36
C THR A 17 41.09 -6.87 -25.32
N SER A 18 42.22 -6.40 -24.81
CA SER A 18 42.77 -5.06 -24.69
C SER A 18 42.71 -4.19 -25.95
N VAL A 19 42.40 -2.91 -25.74
CA VAL A 19 42.96 -1.77 -26.48
C VAL A 19 43.35 -0.70 -25.45
N GLU A 20 44.66 -0.44 -25.31
CA GLU A 20 45.21 0.77 -24.67
C GLU A 20 44.86 1.98 -25.57
N THR A 21 44.51 3.19 -25.11
CA THR A 21 45.36 4.08 -24.29
C THR A 21 44.55 5.30 -23.79
N LEU A 22 44.92 5.78 -22.59
CA LEU A 22 44.86 7.16 -22.07
C LEU A 22 43.50 7.86 -21.81
N ASN A 23 43.08 7.90 -20.54
CA ASN A 23 43.15 9.12 -19.73
C ASN A 23 42.82 8.83 -18.25
N ALA A 24 43.70 9.29 -17.37
CA ALA A 24 43.64 9.11 -15.93
C ALA A 24 42.88 10.25 -15.25
N VAL A 25 41.89 9.94 -14.41
CA VAL A 25 41.55 10.70 -13.19
C VAL A 25 41.04 9.72 -12.14
N ALA A 26 41.68 9.73 -10.97
CA ALA A 26 41.35 8.93 -9.80
C ALA A 26 40.03 9.37 -9.14
N CYS A 27 39.28 8.44 -8.55
CA CYS A 27 38.59 8.67 -7.27
C CYS A 27 37.99 7.39 -6.66
N LEU A 28 38.56 7.03 -5.50
CA LEU A 28 37.93 6.64 -4.23
C LEU A 28 36.76 5.64 -4.20
N LYS A 29 37.03 4.52 -3.52
CA LYS A 29 36.09 3.59 -2.91
C LYS A 29 35.12 4.31 -1.97
N ILE A 30 33.82 4.00 -2.06
CA ILE A 30 32.80 4.40 -1.08
C ILE A 30 31.90 3.19 -0.79
N ASP A 31 31.85 2.80 0.48
CA ASP A 31 30.87 1.89 1.10
C ASP A 31 29.45 2.50 1.10
N PRO A 32 28.38 1.72 0.91
CA PRO A 32 27.02 2.19 1.16
C PRO A 32 26.47 1.63 2.48
N GLU A 33 26.72 2.37 3.57
CA GLU A 33 25.86 2.36 4.76
C GLU A 33 25.11 3.69 4.88
N GLN A 34 23.79 3.58 5.12
CA GLN A 34 22.91 4.53 5.83
C GLN A 34 22.09 5.57 5.03
N PRO A 35 20.89 5.93 5.56
CA PRO A 35 19.74 6.41 4.79
C PRO A 35 19.62 7.94 4.71
N ILE A 36 18.98 8.40 3.64
CA ILE A 36 18.69 9.80 3.33
C ILE A 36 17.43 10.22 4.08
N PHE A 37 17.53 11.14 5.05
CA PHE A 37 16.55 12.21 5.32
C PHE A 37 17.08 13.14 6.43
N SER A 38 17.50 14.36 6.07
CA SER A 38 17.21 15.59 6.81
C SER A 38 17.97 16.79 6.24
N VAL A 39 17.41 17.98 6.52
CA VAL A 39 17.97 19.33 6.37
C VAL A 39 17.57 20.05 5.08
N LEU A 40 16.57 20.94 5.17
CA LEU A 40 16.73 22.35 4.79
C LEU A 40 15.78 23.22 5.64
N THR A 41 16.38 24.00 6.55
CA THR A 41 15.80 25.18 7.21
C THR A 41 16.80 26.34 7.09
N GLY A 42 16.31 27.50 6.64
CA GLY A 42 16.96 28.82 6.66
C GLY A 42 17.82 29.13 5.44
N GLY A 43 17.80 30.29 4.78
CA GLY A 43 17.12 31.57 5.02
C GLY A 43 17.90 32.69 4.31
N MET A 44 17.22 33.79 3.94
CA MET A 44 17.73 35.09 3.43
C MET A 44 18.20 35.10 1.94
N LYS A 45 17.95 36.13 1.09
CA LYS A 45 17.71 37.57 1.30
C LYS A 45 17.13 38.22 0.01
N GLU A 46 16.43 39.34 0.19
CA GLU A 46 15.90 40.26 -0.83
C GLU A 46 16.98 40.88 -1.75
N GLN A 47 16.61 41.18 -3.00
CA GLN A 47 16.95 42.42 -3.73
C GLN A 47 16.15 42.53 -5.04
N GLN A 48 15.50 43.68 -5.23
CA GLN A 48 14.92 44.25 -6.47
C GLN A 48 15.63 45.61 -6.70
N PRO A 49 15.39 46.38 -7.79
CA PRO A 49 15.01 46.09 -9.18
C PRO A 49 15.87 46.91 -10.19
N LYS A 50 15.61 46.82 -11.53
CA LYS A 50 15.77 47.95 -12.48
C LYS A 50 15.04 47.71 -13.82
N GLN A 51 14.47 48.80 -14.33
CA GLN A 51 13.51 48.99 -15.44
C GLN A 51 14.16 49.24 -16.80
N GLU A 52 13.40 49.07 -17.90
CA GLU A 52 13.16 49.99 -19.05
C GLU A 52 12.30 49.23 -20.11
N GLU A 53 11.02 49.60 -20.36
CA GLU A 53 10.48 50.48 -21.44
C GLU A 53 10.60 49.91 -22.88
N ALA A 54 9.70 50.04 -23.85
CA ALA A 54 8.27 50.37 -24.03
C ALA A 54 7.92 50.06 -25.52
N ASP A 55 6.64 49.86 -25.85
CA ASP A 55 5.92 50.34 -27.07
C ASP A 55 4.85 49.40 -27.69
N ILE A 56 3.60 49.74 -27.39
CA ILE A 56 2.42 50.07 -28.25
C ILE A 56 2.29 49.39 -29.64
N ALA A 57 1.20 48.61 -29.85
CA ALA A 57 0.06 48.96 -30.73
C ALA A 57 -0.91 47.77 -30.97
N VAL A 58 -2.21 48.06 -30.91
CA VAL A 58 -3.40 47.21 -31.18
C VAL A 58 -3.79 47.37 -32.68
N PRO A 59 -4.51 46.43 -33.34
CA PRO A 59 -5.98 46.53 -33.40
C PRO A 59 -6.78 45.19 -33.46
N HIS A 60 -7.98 45.19 -32.83
CA HIS A 60 -9.32 44.71 -33.25
C HIS A 60 -9.53 43.31 -33.88
N GLN A 61 -10.63 42.55 -33.70
CA GLN A 61 -11.81 42.50 -32.80
C GLN A 61 -12.67 41.27 -33.22
N SER A 62 -13.71 40.97 -32.41
CA SER A 62 -14.94 40.18 -32.71
C SER A 62 -14.88 38.67 -32.37
N THR A 63 -15.87 38.00 -31.74
CA THR A 63 -17.19 38.36 -31.17
C THR A 63 -17.67 37.19 -30.29
N CYS A 64 -18.36 37.47 -29.18
CA CYS A 64 -19.44 36.71 -28.50
C CYS A 64 -19.81 37.58 -27.28
N GLY A 65 -21.04 37.94 -26.89
CA GLY A 65 -22.37 37.44 -27.20
C GLY A 65 -23.13 37.30 -25.87
N GLY A 66 -24.06 38.22 -25.58
CA GLY A 66 -24.94 38.22 -24.39
C GLY A 66 -24.48 39.20 -23.31
N GLY A 67 -25.31 40.01 -22.68
CA GLY A 67 -26.75 40.21 -22.70
C GLY A 67 -27.04 41.27 -21.65
N ALA A 68 -27.82 42.27 -22.02
CA ALA A 68 -28.02 43.52 -21.30
C ALA A 68 -28.66 43.36 -19.91
N THR A 69 -28.27 44.21 -18.96
CA THR A 69 -29.10 45.35 -18.52
C THR A 69 -28.32 46.25 -17.55
N SER A 70 -28.68 47.52 -17.63
CA SER A 70 -27.90 48.72 -17.34
C SER A 70 -27.97 49.14 -15.85
N PRO A 71 -27.19 50.16 -15.45
CA PRO A 71 -26.82 50.42 -14.07
C PRO A 71 -27.84 51.28 -13.34
N THR A 72 -27.98 51.03 -12.05
CA THR A 72 -28.63 51.94 -11.11
C THR A 72 -27.76 53.18 -10.94
N SER A 73 -28.32 54.30 -11.39
CA SER A 73 -27.90 55.66 -11.13
C SER A 73 -27.61 55.89 -9.66
N ALA A 74 -26.41 56.36 -9.36
CA ALA A 74 -26.13 57.09 -8.13
C ALA A 74 -26.90 58.42 -8.21
N ALA A 75 -28.09 58.46 -7.62
CA ALA A 75 -28.75 59.71 -7.29
C ALA A 75 -28.12 60.20 -6.00
N SER A 76 -27.38 61.30 -6.11
CA SER A 76 -27.03 62.17 -4.99
C SER A 76 -28.32 62.78 -4.46
N ASP A 77 -28.87 62.22 -3.39
CA ASP A 77 -29.92 62.87 -2.61
C ASP A 77 -29.27 63.96 -1.74
N THR A 78 -28.91 65.07 -2.38
CA THR A 78 -28.97 66.38 -1.72
C THR A 78 -30.44 66.74 -1.56
N GLU A 79 -31.10 66.15 -0.57
CA GLU A 79 -32.37 66.64 -0.06
C GLU A 79 -32.14 67.22 1.34
N SER A 80 -31.35 68.29 1.39
CA SER A 80 -31.36 69.24 2.50
C SER A 80 -31.99 70.53 1.98
N GLY A 81 -33.28 70.43 1.68
CA GLY A 81 -34.14 71.56 1.35
C GLY A 81 -35.34 71.53 2.29
N ILE A 82 -35.47 72.61 3.07
CA ILE A 82 -36.66 73.01 3.83
C ILE A 82 -36.82 72.33 5.20
N PHE A 83 -36.20 72.93 6.22
CA PHE A 83 -36.95 73.34 7.41
C PHE A 83 -36.41 74.70 7.85
N SER A 84 -37.05 75.76 7.35
CA SER A 84 -37.04 77.04 8.04
C SER A 84 -37.55 76.77 9.47
N VAL A 85 -36.78 77.18 10.47
CA VAL A 85 -37.22 77.18 11.87
C VAL A 85 -38.33 78.22 12.00
N GLU A 86 -39.57 77.82 11.69
CA GLU A 86 -40.77 78.54 12.10
C GLU A 86 -41.12 78.07 13.51
N SER A 87 -41.35 79.02 14.43
CA SER A 87 -41.59 78.80 15.86
C SER A 87 -42.44 77.55 16.15
N GLU A 88 -41.96 76.69 17.07
CA GLU A 88 -42.65 75.47 17.52
C GLU A 88 -43.95 75.75 18.32
N VAL A 89 -44.24 77.04 18.56
CA VAL A 89 -45.38 77.55 19.34
C VAL A 89 -46.25 78.47 18.49
N CYS A 90 -47.57 78.32 18.62
CA CYS A 90 -48.56 79.13 17.94
C CYS A 90 -48.53 80.58 18.43
N ALA A 91 -48.30 81.53 17.52
CA ALA A 91 -48.23 82.96 17.84
C ALA A 91 -49.49 83.55 18.51
N GLU A 92 -50.66 82.92 18.34
CA GLU A 92 -51.94 83.39 18.92
C GLU A 92 -52.31 82.70 20.23
N HIS A 93 -51.82 81.47 20.45
CA HIS A 93 -52.31 80.60 21.53
C HIS A 93 -51.20 80.10 22.45
N ASP A 94 -49.94 80.44 22.17
CA ASP A 94 -48.73 80.05 22.91
C ASP A 94 -48.72 78.55 23.23
N SER A 95 -49.22 77.75 22.27
CA SER A 95 -49.43 76.31 22.38
C SER A 95 -48.69 75.60 21.25
N GLU A 96 -48.20 74.40 21.51
CA GLU A 96 -47.46 73.59 20.54
C GLU A 96 -48.28 73.35 19.27
N LEU A 97 -47.60 73.40 18.13
CA LEU A 97 -48.19 73.21 16.81
C LEU A 97 -48.32 71.71 16.50
N ASP A 98 -49.49 71.13 16.79
CA ASP A 98 -49.76 69.69 16.69
C ASP A 98 -50.55 69.24 15.44
N TRP A 99 -51.01 70.17 14.61
CA TRP A 99 -51.86 69.92 13.45
C TRP A 99 -51.31 70.56 12.19
N PHE A 100 -51.50 69.92 11.04
CA PHE A 100 -51.13 70.45 9.73
C PHE A 100 -52.38 70.77 8.92
N CYS A 101 -52.47 71.99 8.40
CA CYS A 101 -53.54 72.41 7.50
C CYS A 101 -53.09 72.23 6.04
N ALA A 102 -53.70 71.28 5.32
CA ALA A 102 -53.36 71.03 3.91
C ALA A 102 -53.81 72.14 2.97
N THR A 103 -54.84 72.91 3.35
CA THR A 103 -55.36 74.04 2.58
C THR A 103 -54.42 75.25 2.61
N GLU A 104 -53.77 75.50 3.75
CA GLU A 104 -52.91 76.68 3.98
C GLU A 104 -51.41 76.33 4.03
N GLN A 105 -51.07 75.03 3.92
CA GLN A 105 -49.72 74.47 4.03
C GLN A 105 -48.91 74.93 5.26
N LYS A 106 -49.55 75.03 6.42
CA LYS A 106 -48.93 75.52 7.67
C LYS A 106 -49.26 74.66 8.89
N LEU A 107 -48.36 74.68 9.88
CA LEU A 107 -48.53 74.03 11.18
C LEU A 107 -49.40 74.94 12.08
N ILE A 108 -50.38 74.35 12.77
CA ILE A 108 -51.35 75.05 13.63
C ILE A 108 -51.52 74.29 14.96
N CYS A 109 -51.89 74.98 16.04
CA CYS A 109 -52.15 74.33 17.33
C CYS A 109 -53.56 73.68 17.39
N SER A 110 -53.78 72.83 18.39
CA SER A 110 -55.08 72.16 18.63
C SER A 110 -56.27 73.11 18.80
N ARG A 111 -56.03 74.35 19.26
CA ARG A 111 -57.06 75.39 19.37
C ARG A 111 -57.40 76.01 18.02
N CYS A 112 -56.42 76.25 17.16
CA CYS A 112 -56.64 76.69 15.78
C CYS A 112 -57.38 75.63 14.94
N ALA A 113 -57.13 74.35 15.21
CA ALA A 113 -57.78 73.23 14.55
C ALA A 113 -59.27 73.08 14.95
N ASN A 114 -59.60 73.28 16.23
CA ASN A 114 -60.94 73.02 16.76
C ASN A 114 -61.85 74.26 16.85
N ALA A 115 -61.27 75.44 17.12
CA ALA A 115 -62.01 76.67 17.40
C ALA A 115 -61.51 77.89 16.61
N GLY A 116 -60.41 77.76 15.86
CA GLY A 116 -59.84 78.82 15.05
C GLY A 116 -60.26 78.78 13.57
N PRO A 117 -59.61 79.60 12.73
CA PRO A 117 -60.00 79.82 11.33
C PRO A 117 -59.86 78.58 10.42
N CYS A 118 -59.16 77.53 10.88
CA CYS A 118 -58.92 76.32 10.07
C CYS A 118 -59.92 75.19 10.34
N ARG A 119 -61.03 75.43 11.05
CA ARG A 119 -62.03 74.42 11.46
C ARG A 119 -62.66 73.64 10.29
N GLU A 120 -62.80 74.26 9.12
CA GLU A 120 -63.35 73.62 7.91
C GLU A 120 -62.27 73.20 6.91
N HIS A 121 -60.99 73.37 7.24
CA HIS A 121 -59.89 72.98 6.36
C HIS A 121 -59.58 71.49 6.47
N SER A 122 -58.87 70.95 5.47
CA SER A 122 -58.36 69.59 5.56
C SER A 122 -57.19 69.55 6.53
N LEU A 123 -57.48 69.13 7.76
CA LEU A 123 -56.52 69.06 8.86
C LEU A 123 -56.02 67.63 9.07
N ALA A 124 -54.70 67.47 9.18
CA ALA A 124 -54.05 66.21 9.54
C ALA A 124 -53.28 66.37 10.85
N PRO A 125 -53.44 65.48 11.85
CA PRO A 125 -52.61 65.50 13.04
C PRO A 125 -51.14 65.26 12.68
N LEU A 126 -50.22 66.08 13.21
CA LEU A 126 -48.77 65.87 13.05
C LEU A 126 -48.29 64.57 13.70
N ALA A 127 -49.07 64.02 14.63
CA ALA A 127 -48.87 62.68 15.18
C ALA A 127 -48.70 61.60 14.09
N ARG A 128 -49.37 61.73 12.92
CA ARG A 128 -49.17 60.79 11.79
C ARG A 128 -47.81 60.96 11.11
N ARG A 129 -47.27 62.17 11.02
CA ARG A 129 -45.93 62.45 10.49
C ARG A 129 -44.86 61.93 11.44
N ASN A 130 -45.00 62.18 12.73
CA ASN A 130 -44.08 61.68 13.75
C ASN A 130 -44.09 60.14 13.78
N GLN A 131 -45.26 59.51 13.64
CA GLN A 131 -45.38 58.06 13.52
C GLN A 131 -44.69 57.50 12.26
N LEU A 132 -44.70 58.22 11.14
CA LEU A 132 -43.95 57.83 9.94
C LEU A 132 -42.44 57.97 10.15
N VAL A 133 -41.99 59.02 10.83
CA VAL A 133 -40.57 59.20 11.18
C VAL A 133 -40.09 58.07 12.11
N ASP A 134 -40.88 57.71 13.12
CA ASP A 134 -40.58 56.58 14.02
C ASP A 134 -40.52 55.23 13.27
N VAL A 135 -41.41 55.04 12.29
CA VAL A 135 -41.39 53.85 11.42
C VAL A 135 -40.17 53.87 10.52
N CYS A 136 -39.82 55.01 9.93
CA CYS A 136 -38.60 55.16 9.11
C CYS A 136 -37.35 54.92 9.94
N GLU A 137 -37.25 55.42 11.17
CA GLU A 137 -36.11 55.17 12.06
C GLU A 137 -36.00 53.69 12.44
N LYS A 138 -37.12 53.02 12.72
CA LYS A 138 -37.14 51.56 12.94
C LYS A 138 -36.69 50.79 11.70
N ILE A 139 -37.13 51.18 10.51
CA ILE A 139 -36.70 50.57 9.25
C ILE A 139 -35.20 50.82 9.03
N GLN A 140 -34.70 52.04 9.30
CA GLN A 140 -33.29 52.40 9.19
C GLN A 140 -32.43 51.53 10.11
N LEU A 141 -32.83 51.36 11.37
CA LEU A 141 -32.13 50.52 12.34
C LEU A 141 -32.17 49.03 11.95
N GLN A 142 -33.29 48.56 11.41
CA GLN A 142 -33.40 47.20 10.88
C GLN A 142 -32.49 46.99 9.66
N ALA A 143 -32.46 47.95 8.72
CA ALA A 143 -31.59 47.92 7.55
C ALA A 143 -30.11 47.86 7.95
N LEU A 144 -29.68 48.74 8.87
CA LEU A 144 -28.33 48.73 9.45
C LEU A 144 -28.00 47.39 10.13
N GLY A 145 -28.96 46.79 10.84
CA GLY A 145 -28.82 45.48 11.45
C GLY A 145 -28.59 44.37 10.42
N ILE A 146 -29.36 44.39 9.33
CA ILE A 146 -29.22 43.44 8.21
C ILE A 146 -27.88 43.63 7.50
N GLU A 147 -27.49 44.87 7.20
CA GLU A 147 -26.19 45.19 6.60
C GLU A 147 -25.04 44.68 7.45
N LYS A 148 -25.08 44.93 8.76
CA LYS A 148 -24.07 44.43 9.71
C LYS A 148 -24.04 42.90 9.73
N PHE A 149 -25.20 42.24 9.69
CA PHE A 149 -25.27 40.77 9.63
C PHE A 149 -24.65 40.21 8.34
N ILE A 150 -24.91 40.82 7.18
CA ILE A 150 -24.32 40.45 5.89
C ILE A 150 -22.80 40.62 5.95
N GLN A 151 -22.33 41.82 6.30
CA GLN A 151 -20.91 42.17 6.26
C GLN A 151 -20.07 41.44 7.31
N GLN A 152 -20.63 41.15 8.49
CA GLN A 152 -19.87 40.51 9.56
C GLN A 152 -20.09 39.00 9.60
N THR A 153 -21.35 38.56 9.58
CA THR A 153 -21.67 37.15 9.84
C THR A 153 -21.62 36.32 8.55
N LEU A 154 -22.25 36.80 7.47
CA LEU A 154 -22.24 36.05 6.21
C LEU A 154 -20.85 36.06 5.57
N ALA A 155 -20.19 37.22 5.48
CA ALA A 155 -18.83 37.30 4.95
C ALA A 155 -17.83 36.42 5.74
N ALA A 156 -17.92 36.40 7.07
CA ALA A 156 -17.06 35.52 7.88
C ALA A 156 -17.37 34.02 7.64
N LYS A 157 -18.64 33.65 7.42
CA LYS A 157 -19.02 32.28 7.06
C LYS A 157 -18.54 31.90 5.65
N GLU A 158 -18.65 32.81 4.69
CA GLU A 158 -18.13 32.63 3.32
C GLU A 158 -16.62 32.45 3.33
N GLN A 159 -15.89 33.28 4.07
CA GLN A 159 -14.44 33.16 4.21
C GLN A 159 -14.06 31.81 4.86
N LYS A 160 -14.77 31.38 5.92
CA LYS A 160 -14.56 30.05 6.53
C LYS A 160 -14.83 28.91 5.54
N LEU A 161 -15.88 29.02 4.73
CA LEU A 161 -16.19 28.03 3.69
C LEU A 161 -15.09 28.00 2.62
N GLN A 162 -14.59 29.16 2.20
CA GLN A 162 -13.53 29.28 1.21
C GLN A 162 -12.22 28.66 1.69
N VAL A 163 -11.82 28.92 2.94
CA VAL A 163 -10.65 28.28 3.57
C VAL A 163 -10.83 26.76 3.65
N ARG A 164 -12.02 26.29 4.04
CA ARG A 164 -12.33 24.84 4.08
C ARG A 164 -12.26 24.21 2.68
N ASN A 165 -12.79 24.89 1.67
CA ASN A 165 -12.75 24.42 0.27
C ASN A 165 -11.31 24.38 -0.25
N ALA A 166 -10.48 25.37 0.05
CA ALA A 166 -9.06 25.38 -0.30
C ALA A 166 -8.29 24.26 0.40
N SER A 167 -8.58 23.99 1.69
CA SER A 167 -8.01 22.85 2.41
C SER A 167 -8.45 21.51 1.82
N ALA A 168 -9.72 21.39 1.44
CA ALA A 168 -10.27 20.19 0.80
C ALA A 168 -9.68 19.97 -0.60
N SER A 169 -9.46 21.03 -1.39
CA SER A 169 -8.78 20.92 -2.70
C SER A 169 -7.36 20.40 -2.53
N ARG A 170 -6.58 21.00 -1.62
CA ARG A 170 -5.21 20.53 -1.32
C ARG A 170 -5.17 19.08 -0.87
N ALA A 171 -6.09 18.66 0.00
CA ALA A 171 -6.18 17.27 0.42
C ALA A 171 -6.51 16.31 -0.75
N ARG A 172 -7.40 16.72 -1.68
CA ARG A 172 -7.69 15.94 -2.89
C ARG A 172 -6.48 15.82 -3.80
N GLU A 173 -5.80 16.94 -4.07
CA GLU A 173 -4.59 16.98 -4.87
C GLU A 173 -3.49 16.09 -4.27
N GLN A 174 -3.29 16.12 -2.95
CA GLN A 174 -2.35 15.24 -2.26
C GLN A 174 -2.71 13.75 -2.43
N VAL A 175 -3.98 13.38 -2.25
CA VAL A 175 -4.41 11.98 -2.44
C VAL A 175 -4.18 11.53 -3.88
N LEU A 176 -4.54 12.36 -4.86
CA LEU A 176 -4.33 12.06 -6.28
C LEU A 176 -2.84 11.91 -6.60
N ALA A 177 -1.98 12.81 -6.09
CA ALA A 177 -0.55 12.75 -6.28
C ALA A 177 0.07 11.47 -5.67
N HIS A 178 -0.32 11.09 -4.45
CA HIS A 178 0.17 9.87 -3.81
C HIS A 178 -0.27 8.60 -4.55
N VAL A 179 -1.53 8.54 -5.00
CA VAL A 179 -2.02 7.40 -5.79
C VAL A 179 -1.36 7.33 -7.15
N ALA A 180 -1.14 8.47 -7.81
CA ALA A 180 -0.44 8.52 -9.09
C ALA A 180 1.00 8.01 -8.97
N ALA A 181 1.75 8.52 -7.98
CA ALA A 181 3.11 8.06 -7.71
C ALA A 181 3.15 6.54 -7.40
N ALA A 182 2.20 6.04 -6.60
CA ALA A 182 2.11 4.61 -6.32
C ALA A 182 1.84 3.78 -7.59
N ARG A 183 0.94 4.22 -8.48
CA ARG A 183 0.65 3.53 -9.75
C ARG A 183 1.88 3.48 -10.65
N GLU A 184 2.55 4.61 -10.83
CA GLU A 184 3.77 4.70 -11.65
C GLU A 184 4.84 3.71 -11.17
N THR A 185 5.14 3.70 -9.87
CA THR A 185 6.12 2.74 -9.32
C THR A 185 5.71 1.27 -9.48
N LEU A 186 4.41 0.97 -9.51
CA LEU A 186 3.91 -0.38 -9.70
C LEU A 186 3.96 -0.81 -11.16
N GLU A 187 3.63 0.09 -12.07
CA GLU A 187 3.75 -0.14 -13.52
C GLU A 187 5.22 -0.37 -13.91
N GLU A 188 6.15 0.39 -13.32
CA GLU A 188 7.60 0.19 -13.51
C GLU A 188 8.08 -1.17 -12.98
N GLU A 189 7.66 -1.55 -11.76
CA GLU A 189 8.03 -2.85 -11.18
C GLU A 189 7.39 -4.03 -11.91
N GLU A 190 6.14 -3.89 -12.38
CA GLU A 190 5.49 -4.87 -13.24
C GLU A 190 6.29 -5.08 -14.52
N GLN A 191 6.61 -3.99 -15.24
CA GLN A 191 7.39 -4.06 -16.48
C GLN A 191 8.77 -4.69 -16.24
N ARG A 192 9.47 -4.27 -15.19
CA ARG A 192 10.78 -4.83 -14.81
C ARG A 192 10.71 -6.35 -14.59
N LEU A 193 9.69 -6.84 -13.88
CA LEU A 193 9.53 -8.27 -13.59
C LEU A 193 9.16 -9.05 -14.85
N LEU A 194 8.26 -8.53 -15.69
CA LEU A 194 7.90 -9.17 -16.95
C LEU A 194 9.12 -9.31 -17.88
N GLU A 195 9.97 -8.28 -17.96
CA GLU A 195 11.24 -8.36 -18.68
C GLU A 195 12.22 -9.36 -18.06
N GLN A 196 12.23 -9.51 -16.73
CA GLN A 196 13.04 -10.52 -16.05
C GLN A 196 12.55 -11.93 -16.39
N VAL A 197 11.23 -12.16 -16.43
CA VAL A 197 10.65 -13.44 -16.84
C VAL A 197 10.99 -13.73 -18.29
N GLN A 198 10.76 -12.78 -19.21
CA GLN A 198 11.04 -12.99 -20.62
C GLN A 198 12.52 -13.32 -20.88
N ARG A 199 13.45 -12.58 -20.25
CA ARG A 199 14.89 -12.88 -20.36
C ARG A 199 15.24 -14.28 -19.85
N GLU A 200 14.57 -14.73 -18.80
CA GLU A 200 14.78 -16.06 -18.24
C GLU A 200 14.19 -17.16 -19.14
N GLU A 201 13.04 -16.92 -19.77
CA GLU A 201 12.47 -17.80 -20.80
C GLU A 201 13.40 -17.94 -22.00
N GLU A 202 13.89 -16.83 -22.56
CA GLU A 202 14.85 -16.81 -23.67
C GLU A 202 16.16 -17.52 -23.30
N ARG A 203 16.66 -17.30 -22.07
CA ARG A 203 17.85 -17.99 -21.55
C ARG A 203 17.64 -19.50 -21.54
N VAL A 204 16.53 -19.97 -20.97
CA VAL A 204 16.20 -21.41 -20.90
C VAL A 204 16.03 -22.01 -22.30
N GLU A 205 15.33 -21.32 -23.21
CA GLU A 205 15.15 -21.76 -24.58
C GLU A 205 16.51 -21.92 -25.30
N GLN A 206 17.40 -20.93 -25.18
CA GLN A 206 18.73 -20.99 -25.77
C GLN A 206 19.60 -22.12 -25.17
N CYS A 207 19.54 -22.32 -23.86
CA CYS A 207 20.21 -23.44 -23.18
C CYS A 207 19.71 -24.79 -23.73
N LEU A 208 18.39 -24.95 -23.86
CA LEU A 208 17.77 -26.18 -24.40
C LEU A 208 18.17 -26.43 -25.86
N LEU A 209 18.17 -25.39 -26.70
CA LEU A 209 18.59 -25.50 -28.10
C LEU A 209 20.07 -25.88 -28.23
N THR A 210 20.93 -25.25 -27.43
CA THR A 210 22.38 -25.52 -27.42
C THR A 210 22.67 -26.94 -26.96
N GLN A 211 22.05 -27.38 -25.86
CA GLN A 211 22.17 -28.76 -25.37
C GLN A 211 21.65 -29.76 -26.40
N ARG A 212 20.48 -29.50 -27.01
CA ARG A 212 19.92 -30.36 -28.06
C ARG A 212 20.87 -30.46 -29.26
N ALA A 213 21.44 -29.36 -29.72
CA ALA A 213 22.38 -29.35 -30.84
C ALA A 213 23.66 -30.13 -30.50
N HIS A 214 24.22 -29.90 -29.32
CA HIS A 214 25.40 -30.61 -28.81
C HIS A 214 25.17 -32.12 -28.76
N TRP A 215 24.09 -32.57 -28.09
CA TRP A 215 23.80 -34.00 -27.95
C TRP A 215 23.38 -34.66 -29.25
N ASN A 216 22.68 -33.96 -30.15
CA ASN A 216 22.39 -34.48 -31.49
C ASN A 216 23.66 -34.67 -32.33
N HIS A 217 24.60 -33.72 -32.24
CA HIS A 217 25.89 -33.83 -32.91
C HIS A 217 26.69 -35.00 -32.36
N ALA A 218 26.80 -35.11 -31.04
CA ALA A 218 27.42 -36.23 -30.34
C ALA A 218 26.80 -37.58 -30.76
N LEU A 219 25.47 -37.70 -30.77
CA LEU A 219 24.76 -38.90 -31.19
C LEU A 219 25.04 -39.26 -32.66
N THR A 220 25.06 -38.25 -33.53
CA THR A 220 25.36 -38.43 -34.96
C THR A 220 26.80 -38.90 -35.15
N SER A 221 27.76 -38.26 -34.47
CA SER A 221 29.17 -38.63 -34.50
C SER A 221 29.39 -40.07 -34.02
N LEU A 222 28.82 -40.43 -32.87
CA LEU A 222 28.86 -41.78 -32.33
C LEU A 222 28.22 -42.80 -33.27
N SER A 223 27.07 -42.47 -33.86
CA SER A 223 26.39 -43.34 -34.82
C SER A 223 27.22 -43.58 -36.08
N GLN A 224 27.83 -42.52 -36.63
CA GLN A 224 28.72 -42.63 -37.78
C GLN A 224 29.98 -43.43 -37.47
N THR A 225 30.60 -43.17 -36.32
CA THR A 225 31.77 -43.93 -35.85
C THR A 225 31.42 -45.40 -35.69
N ARG A 226 30.30 -45.72 -35.03
CA ARG A 226 29.79 -47.09 -34.93
C ARG A 226 29.58 -47.72 -36.30
N SER A 227 28.88 -47.06 -37.22
CA SER A 227 28.63 -47.61 -38.57
C SER A 227 29.92 -47.85 -39.36
N ARG A 228 30.91 -46.96 -39.25
CA ARG A 228 32.22 -47.11 -39.88
C ARG A 228 33.01 -48.28 -39.28
N LEU A 229 33.02 -48.40 -37.95
CA LEU A 229 33.67 -49.52 -37.27
C LEU A 229 33.03 -50.85 -37.68
N VAL A 230 31.70 -50.94 -37.66
CA VAL A 230 30.97 -52.12 -38.11
C VAL A 230 31.29 -52.46 -39.57
N HIS A 231 31.24 -51.48 -40.48
CA HIS A 231 31.56 -51.69 -41.90
C HIS A 231 33.00 -52.20 -42.11
N THR A 232 33.98 -51.62 -41.41
CA THR A 232 35.37 -52.08 -41.46
C THR A 232 35.49 -53.53 -41.00
N LEU A 233 34.81 -53.89 -39.90
CA LEU A 233 34.81 -55.25 -39.36
C LEU A 233 34.09 -56.26 -40.27
N THR A 234 33.04 -55.85 -41.00
CA THR A 234 32.28 -56.76 -41.87
C THR A 234 32.90 -57.00 -43.24
N HIS A 235 33.69 -56.05 -43.76
CA HIS A 235 34.19 -56.09 -45.14
C HIS A 235 35.71 -56.22 -45.27
N ALA A 236 36.47 -56.03 -44.19
CA ALA A 236 37.88 -56.43 -44.18
C ALA A 236 37.97 -57.90 -43.78
N GLY A 237 38.57 -58.75 -44.63
CA GLY A 237 38.87 -60.13 -44.24
C GLY A 237 39.94 -60.16 -43.14
N ASP A 238 39.86 -61.10 -42.20
CA ASP A 238 40.76 -61.20 -41.04
C ASP A 238 42.26 -61.15 -41.42
N ALA A 239 42.61 -61.71 -42.58
CA ALA A 239 43.98 -61.66 -43.12
C ALA A 239 44.41 -60.26 -43.61
N GLN A 240 43.49 -59.41 -44.08
CA GLN A 240 43.81 -58.05 -44.53
C GLN A 240 43.94 -57.04 -43.38
N LEU A 241 43.24 -57.25 -42.27
CA LEU A 241 43.39 -56.46 -41.03
C LEU A 241 44.78 -56.64 -40.40
N VAL A 242 45.37 -57.84 -40.57
CA VAL A 242 46.64 -58.24 -39.94
C VAL A 242 47.87 -58.04 -40.86
N VAL A 243 47.75 -58.15 -42.18
CA VAL A 243 48.94 -58.33 -43.06
C VAL A 243 49.50 -57.06 -43.73
N ARG A 244 48.76 -55.94 -43.88
CA ARG A 244 49.33 -54.73 -44.49
C ARG A 244 49.89 -53.73 -43.46
N GLY A 245 51.11 -53.96 -42.99
CA GLY A 245 51.78 -53.20 -41.91
C GLY A 245 51.86 -51.67 -42.01
N PHE A 246 51.77 -51.06 -43.21
CA PHE A 246 51.68 -49.58 -43.34
C PHE A 246 50.24 -49.06 -43.42
N ALA A 247 49.28 -49.86 -43.90
CA ALA A 247 47.85 -49.52 -43.88
C ALA A 247 47.20 -49.86 -42.52
N SER A 248 47.74 -50.85 -41.80
CA SER A 248 47.28 -51.36 -40.51
C SER A 248 47.56 -50.38 -39.38
N LEU A 249 48.73 -49.72 -39.34
CA LEU A 249 49.02 -48.71 -38.30
C LEU A 249 48.15 -47.46 -38.43
N LEU A 250 47.95 -46.97 -39.66
CA LEU A 250 47.09 -45.81 -39.95
C LEU A 250 45.61 -46.13 -39.69
N MET A 251 45.16 -47.35 -40.01
CA MET A 251 43.81 -47.80 -39.72
C MET A 251 43.60 -48.00 -38.21
N LEU A 252 44.55 -48.60 -37.50
CA LEU A 252 44.49 -48.81 -36.06
C LEU A 252 44.47 -47.48 -35.31
N LEU A 253 45.34 -46.53 -35.68
CA LEU A 253 45.32 -45.17 -35.14
C LEU A 253 43.98 -44.47 -35.41
N CYS A 254 43.42 -44.63 -36.62
CA CYS A 254 42.11 -44.09 -36.98
C CYS A 254 40.98 -44.71 -36.16
N VAL A 255 41.06 -45.99 -35.78
CA VAL A 255 40.09 -46.65 -34.89
C VAL A 255 40.26 -46.18 -33.44
N CYS A 256 41.49 -46.12 -32.92
CA CYS A 256 41.77 -45.67 -31.56
C CYS A 256 41.32 -44.23 -31.32
N VAL A 257 41.65 -43.30 -32.22
CA VAL A 257 41.21 -41.89 -32.14
C VAL A 257 39.69 -41.79 -32.10
N ARG A 258 38.98 -42.61 -32.88
CA ARG A 258 37.51 -42.61 -32.91
C ARG A 258 36.86 -43.21 -31.66
N VAL A 259 37.53 -44.15 -30.99
CA VAL A 259 37.08 -44.71 -29.71
C VAL A 259 37.30 -43.70 -28.59
N GLU A 260 38.44 -43.02 -28.56
CA GLU A 260 38.72 -41.93 -27.61
C GLU A 260 37.74 -40.75 -27.78
N GLU A 261 37.47 -40.34 -29.02
CA GLU A 261 36.44 -39.33 -29.33
C GLU A 261 35.05 -39.75 -28.85
N ALA A 262 34.74 -41.05 -28.91
CA ALA A 262 33.46 -41.58 -28.45
C ALA A 262 33.33 -41.64 -26.92
N GLU A 263 34.43 -41.96 -26.23
CA GLU A 263 34.50 -41.98 -24.76
C GLU A 263 34.51 -40.57 -24.16
N GLY A 264 35.03 -39.57 -24.89
CA GLY A 264 35.12 -38.18 -24.45
C GLY A 264 33.83 -37.36 -24.50
N VAL A 265 32.74 -37.90 -25.06
CA VAL A 265 31.44 -37.19 -25.22
C VAL A 265 30.73 -36.92 -23.88
N GLY A 266 31.08 -37.64 -22.82
CA GLY A 266 30.41 -37.53 -21.52
C GLY A 266 28.99 -38.14 -21.52
N LYS A 267 28.24 -37.91 -20.43
CA LYS A 267 26.87 -38.43 -20.25
C LYS A 267 25.86 -37.27 -20.24
N PRO A 268 24.67 -37.43 -20.85
CA PRO A 268 23.59 -36.48 -20.69
C PRO A 268 23.22 -36.35 -19.21
N CYS A 269 23.09 -35.11 -18.75
CA CYS A 269 22.63 -34.79 -17.40
C CYS A 269 21.61 -33.65 -17.45
N ASP A 270 20.62 -33.73 -16.56
CA ASP A 270 19.72 -32.62 -16.30
C ASP A 270 20.46 -31.60 -15.41
N THR A 271 20.27 -30.32 -15.69
CA THR A 271 20.96 -29.24 -14.98
C THR A 271 19.98 -28.12 -14.65
N ASP A 272 20.18 -27.44 -13.52
CA ASP A 272 19.30 -26.34 -13.09
C ASP A 272 19.22 -25.20 -14.12
N GLN A 273 20.22 -25.06 -14.98
CA GLN A 273 20.22 -24.09 -16.08
C GLN A 273 19.13 -24.35 -17.13
N LEU A 274 18.58 -25.57 -17.19
CA LEU A 274 17.47 -25.94 -18.07
C LEU A 274 16.10 -25.59 -17.48
N ASN A 275 16.06 -25.15 -16.23
CA ASN A 275 14.84 -24.75 -15.54
C ASN A 275 14.75 -23.22 -15.45
N LEU A 276 13.52 -22.71 -15.36
CA LEU A 276 13.26 -21.31 -15.03
C LEU A 276 13.72 -21.04 -13.60
N ASN A 277 14.51 -20.00 -13.39
CA ASN A 277 14.85 -19.54 -12.05
C ASN A 277 13.62 -18.88 -11.38
N PRO A 278 13.01 -19.48 -10.34
CA PRO A 278 11.82 -18.93 -9.70
C PRO A 278 12.08 -17.60 -8.97
N ALA A 279 13.34 -17.21 -8.75
CA ALA A 279 13.68 -15.92 -8.17
C ALA A 279 13.47 -14.74 -9.14
N CYS A 280 13.25 -14.97 -10.44
CA CYS A 280 13.06 -13.90 -11.42
C CYS A 280 11.77 -13.09 -11.21
N ILE A 281 10.79 -13.63 -10.48
CA ILE A 281 9.54 -12.96 -10.12
C ILE A 281 9.55 -12.34 -8.71
N ASP A 282 10.68 -12.40 -8.01
CA ASP A 282 10.73 -11.99 -6.61
C ASP A 282 10.81 -10.46 -6.47
N SER A 283 9.71 -9.83 -6.03
CA SER A 283 9.69 -8.41 -5.66
C SER A 283 9.30 -8.22 -4.19
N LYS A 284 10.14 -7.47 -3.47
CA LYS A 284 9.84 -7.06 -2.09
C LYS A 284 8.70 -6.03 -2.06
N LEU A 285 8.65 -5.13 -3.04
CA LEU A 285 7.60 -4.12 -3.14
C LEU A 285 6.24 -4.78 -3.33
N LEU A 286 6.11 -5.66 -4.33
CA LEU A 286 4.83 -6.33 -4.62
C LEU A 286 4.38 -7.21 -3.46
N ARG A 287 5.29 -7.94 -2.80
CA ARG A 287 4.95 -8.73 -1.60
C ARG A 287 4.40 -7.87 -0.47
N GLY A 288 5.06 -6.74 -0.18
CA GLY A 288 4.62 -5.80 0.84
C GLY A 288 3.25 -5.20 0.51
N LEU A 289 3.07 -4.74 -0.73
CA LEU A 289 1.81 -4.16 -1.18
C LEU A 289 0.66 -5.18 -1.18
N TRP A 290 0.91 -6.39 -1.67
CA TRP A 290 -0.07 -7.47 -1.69
C TRP A 290 -0.50 -7.87 -0.27
N ALA A 291 0.46 -8.01 0.65
CA ALA A 291 0.18 -8.25 2.05
C ALA A 291 -0.63 -7.09 2.66
N THR A 292 -0.24 -5.85 2.42
CA THR A 292 -0.95 -4.64 2.86
C THR A 292 -2.39 -4.62 2.35
N ALA A 293 -2.60 -4.86 1.05
CA ALA A 293 -3.91 -4.84 0.42
C ALA A 293 -4.85 -5.91 1.01
N LEU A 294 -4.34 -7.12 1.26
CA LEU A 294 -5.14 -8.24 1.78
C LEU A 294 -5.32 -8.25 3.30
N LEU A 295 -4.39 -7.66 4.06
CA LEU A 295 -4.43 -7.63 5.53
C LEU A 295 -4.96 -6.32 6.10
N LEU A 296 -4.81 -5.19 5.39
CA LEU A 296 -5.21 -3.86 5.84
C LEU A 296 -6.24 -3.16 4.93
N GLY A 297 -6.45 -3.63 3.71
CA GLY A 297 -7.38 -3.02 2.76
C GLY A 297 -8.86 -3.03 3.18
N PRO A 298 -9.76 -2.40 2.39
CA PRO A 298 -11.19 -2.29 2.73
C PRO A 298 -11.89 -3.66 2.89
N ASN A 299 -11.46 -4.61 2.07
CA ASN A 299 -11.90 -6.01 2.10
C ASN A 299 -11.06 -6.88 3.04
N ALA A 300 -10.04 -6.30 3.69
CA ALA A 300 -9.20 -7.04 4.58
C ALA A 300 -9.91 -7.40 5.88
N TYR A 301 -9.24 -8.29 6.61
CA TYR A 301 -9.55 -8.87 7.91
C TYR A 301 -10.44 -10.11 7.88
N GLY A 302 -9.73 -11.24 7.77
CA GLY A 302 -9.97 -12.47 8.51
C GLY A 302 -11.29 -13.14 8.16
N SER A 303 -11.21 -14.35 7.60
CA SER A 303 -12.39 -15.21 7.52
C SER A 303 -13.09 -15.16 8.90
N PRO A 304 -14.35 -14.69 9.00
CA PRO A 304 -15.06 -14.64 10.29
C PRO A 304 -15.13 -16.02 10.95
N LEU A 305 -14.89 -17.06 10.14
CA LEU A 305 -14.77 -18.46 10.48
C LEU A 305 -13.47 -18.85 11.18
N LEU A 306 -12.39 -18.04 11.09
CA LEU A 306 -11.12 -18.42 11.71
C LEU A 306 -11.20 -18.25 13.23
N LYS A 307 -11.19 -19.39 13.91
CA LYS A 307 -11.18 -19.56 15.36
C LYS A 307 -10.21 -20.68 15.71
N PHE A 308 -9.85 -20.79 16.99
CA PHE A 308 -9.16 -21.96 17.48
C PHE A 308 -10.11 -23.16 17.59
N ASP A 309 -9.63 -24.33 17.21
CA ASP A 309 -10.34 -25.59 17.42
C ASP A 309 -10.07 -26.08 18.85
N GLU A 310 -11.08 -25.99 19.71
CA GLU A 310 -11.05 -26.41 21.11
C GLU A 310 -10.57 -27.85 21.32
N ARG A 311 -10.85 -28.74 20.35
CA ARG A 311 -10.42 -30.14 20.40
C ARG A 311 -8.92 -30.30 20.34
N THR A 312 -8.24 -29.36 19.69
CA THR A 312 -6.78 -29.37 19.53
C THR A 312 -6.04 -28.74 20.70
N VAL A 313 -6.70 -27.86 21.46
CA VAL A 313 -6.05 -27.01 22.48
C VAL A 313 -5.40 -27.84 23.58
N SER A 314 -4.10 -27.60 23.77
CA SER A 314 -3.34 -28.22 24.86
C SER A 314 -3.89 -27.90 26.24
N PRO A 315 -3.86 -28.83 27.22
CA PRO A 315 -4.19 -28.55 28.63
C PRO A 315 -3.30 -27.46 29.28
N LEU A 316 -2.21 -27.07 28.63
CA LEU A 316 -1.34 -25.96 29.05
C LEU A 316 -1.88 -24.59 28.63
N LEU A 317 -2.98 -24.56 27.89
CA LEU A 317 -3.60 -23.35 27.38
C LEU A 317 -5.05 -23.27 27.86
N SER A 318 -5.53 -22.06 28.11
CA SER A 318 -6.97 -21.78 28.19
C SER A 318 -7.43 -21.05 26.94
N LEU A 319 -8.62 -21.40 26.46
CA LEU A 319 -9.28 -20.78 25.32
C LEU A 319 -10.40 -19.84 25.81
N SER A 320 -10.50 -18.65 25.23
CA SER A 320 -11.61 -17.72 25.50
C SER A 320 -12.94 -18.20 24.92
N GLU A 321 -14.06 -17.69 25.45
CA GLU A 321 -15.42 -18.05 25.00
C GLU A 321 -15.68 -17.78 23.51
N ASP A 322 -15.05 -16.74 22.95
CA ASP A 322 -15.15 -16.40 21.53
C ASP A 322 -14.26 -17.28 20.62
N LEU A 323 -13.51 -18.21 21.22
CA LEU A 323 -12.57 -19.14 20.60
C LEU A 323 -11.43 -18.45 19.84
N ARG A 324 -10.99 -17.27 20.29
CA ARG A 324 -10.00 -16.45 19.57
C ARG A 324 -8.81 -16.01 20.38
N THR A 325 -8.81 -16.21 21.69
CA THR A 325 -7.68 -15.90 22.55
C THR A 325 -7.16 -17.16 23.22
N LEU A 326 -5.89 -17.46 23.01
CA LEU A 326 -5.17 -18.48 23.76
C LEU A 326 -4.36 -17.81 24.85
N THR A 327 -4.46 -18.34 26.07
CA THR A 327 -3.67 -17.89 27.21
C THR A 327 -2.89 -19.04 27.79
N PHE A 328 -1.59 -18.85 27.99
CA PHE A 328 -0.70 -19.82 28.61
C PHE A 328 -0.97 -19.94 30.10
N LEU A 329 -1.10 -21.18 30.57
CA LEU A 329 -1.33 -21.49 31.97
C LEU A 329 -0.01 -21.84 32.65
N GLN A 330 0.37 -21.07 33.67
CA GLN A 330 1.57 -21.30 34.48
C GLN A 330 1.52 -22.61 35.29
N LYS A 331 0.32 -23.16 35.51
CA LYS A 331 0.10 -24.42 36.20
C LYS A 331 -0.90 -25.26 35.42
N LYS A 332 -0.61 -26.55 35.28
CA LYS A 332 -1.55 -27.51 34.67
C LYS A 332 -2.85 -27.54 35.49
N PRO A 333 -4.02 -27.61 34.83
CA PRO A 333 -5.29 -27.82 35.50
C PRO A 333 -5.23 -29.08 36.38
N ARG A 334 -5.85 -29.04 37.56
CA ARG A 334 -5.91 -30.20 38.47
C ARG A 334 -6.78 -31.34 37.92
N GLN A 335 -7.68 -31.03 37.00
CA GLN A 335 -8.56 -32.00 36.34
C GLN A 335 -7.97 -32.39 34.98
N SER A 336 -7.77 -33.68 34.76
CA SER A 336 -7.40 -34.21 33.45
C SER A 336 -8.57 -34.05 32.48
N LEU A 337 -8.34 -33.35 31.38
CA LEU A 337 -9.29 -33.31 30.28
C LEU A 337 -9.47 -34.74 29.70
N PRO A 338 -10.67 -35.08 29.18
CA PRO A 338 -10.88 -36.33 28.47
C PRO A 338 -9.89 -36.50 27.32
N TYR A 339 -9.49 -37.75 27.06
CA TYR A 339 -8.62 -38.06 25.93
C TYR A 339 -9.32 -37.71 24.61
N ASP A 340 -8.68 -36.87 23.79
CA ASP A 340 -9.05 -36.61 22.41
C ASP A 340 -7.79 -36.79 21.53
N PRO A 341 -7.82 -37.62 20.49
CA PRO A 341 -6.68 -37.79 19.58
C PRO A 341 -6.24 -36.48 18.92
N ALA A 342 -7.15 -35.52 18.70
CA ALA A 342 -6.82 -34.21 18.11
C ALA A 342 -6.04 -33.28 19.06
N ARG A 343 -6.12 -33.53 20.38
CA ARG A 343 -5.56 -32.65 21.41
C ARG A 343 -4.05 -32.78 21.55
N PHE A 344 -3.32 -31.67 21.63
CA PHE A 344 -1.92 -31.71 22.05
C PHE A 344 -1.79 -32.01 23.55
N ASP A 345 -0.92 -32.94 23.94
CA ASP A 345 -0.79 -33.35 25.36
C ASP A 345 0.41 -32.69 26.08
N SER A 346 1.52 -32.49 25.37
CA SER A 346 2.82 -32.15 25.96
C SER A 346 3.23 -30.72 25.66
N TRP A 347 3.00 -30.25 24.43
CA TRP A 347 3.33 -28.91 23.99
C TRP A 347 2.13 -27.96 24.12
N PRO A 348 2.33 -26.68 24.48
CA PRO A 348 1.26 -25.68 24.59
C PRO A 348 0.86 -25.18 23.20
N ASN A 349 0.38 -26.10 22.37
CA ASN A 349 -0.03 -25.86 21.00
C ASN A 349 -1.56 -25.85 20.87
N ALA A 350 -2.05 -25.21 19.81
CA ALA A 350 -3.42 -25.26 19.34
C ALA A 350 -3.46 -25.00 17.82
N LEU A 351 -4.53 -25.46 17.16
CA LEU A 351 -4.76 -25.21 15.74
C LEU A 351 -5.99 -24.34 15.50
N GLY A 352 -6.01 -23.71 14.33
CA GLY A 352 -7.21 -23.08 13.79
C GLY A 352 -8.20 -24.10 13.23
N SER A 353 -9.48 -23.75 13.23
CA SER A 353 -10.58 -24.59 12.73
C SER A 353 -10.69 -24.63 11.19
N LEU A 354 -10.00 -23.74 10.49
CA LEU A 354 -10.08 -23.60 9.03
C LEU A 354 -8.95 -24.37 8.34
N SER A 355 -9.31 -25.43 7.62
CA SER A 355 -8.41 -26.14 6.71
C SER A 355 -8.35 -25.43 5.36
N MET A 356 -7.14 -25.15 4.87
CA MET A 356 -6.88 -24.38 3.67
C MET A 356 -6.20 -25.27 2.62
N SER A 357 -6.85 -25.43 1.47
CA SER A 357 -6.36 -26.27 0.36
C SER A 357 -6.59 -25.62 -1.01
N SER A 358 -6.98 -24.35 -1.04
CA SER A 358 -7.22 -23.55 -2.24
C SER A 358 -7.39 -22.08 -1.88
N GLY A 359 -7.20 -21.19 -2.85
CA GLY A 359 -7.40 -19.74 -2.70
C GLY A 359 -6.36 -19.05 -1.81
N THR A 360 -6.64 -17.80 -1.46
CA THR A 360 -5.79 -16.94 -0.64
C THR A 360 -6.45 -16.71 0.71
N HIS A 361 -5.69 -16.93 1.79
CA HIS A 361 -6.16 -16.81 3.17
C HIS A 361 -5.28 -15.84 3.93
N SER A 362 -5.88 -14.92 4.68
CA SER A 362 -5.15 -13.94 5.48
C SER A 362 -5.77 -13.75 6.85
N TRP A 363 -4.94 -13.61 7.88
CA TRP A 363 -5.38 -13.31 9.24
C TRP A 363 -4.32 -12.55 10.02
N ILE A 364 -4.76 -11.84 11.07
CA ILE A 364 -3.87 -11.10 11.96
C ILE A 364 -4.02 -11.63 13.37
N VAL A 365 -2.88 -11.78 14.04
CA VAL A 365 -2.78 -12.20 15.43
C VAL A 365 -2.21 -11.04 16.24
N ASP A 366 -2.91 -10.61 17.28
CA ASP A 366 -2.36 -9.78 18.34
C ASP A 366 -1.41 -10.64 19.20
N VAL A 367 -0.17 -10.19 19.26
CA VAL A 367 0.92 -10.80 20.01
C VAL A 367 1.52 -9.84 21.04
N GLY A 368 0.92 -8.67 21.22
CA GLY A 368 1.46 -7.60 22.06
C GLY A 368 1.62 -8.04 23.52
N LYS A 369 0.75 -8.92 24.00
CA LYS A 369 0.85 -9.44 25.37
C LYS A 369 1.86 -10.58 25.54
N SER A 370 2.30 -11.26 24.48
CA SER A 370 3.15 -12.45 24.60
C SER A 370 4.62 -12.17 24.29
N GLY A 371 5.53 -12.63 25.16
CA GLY A 371 6.98 -12.61 24.96
C GLY A 371 7.52 -13.87 24.29
N ALA A 372 6.77 -14.96 24.28
CA ALA A 372 7.20 -16.25 23.76
C ALA A 372 6.04 -17.01 23.10
N PHE A 373 6.11 -17.14 21.77
CA PHE A 373 5.08 -17.77 20.96
C PHE A 373 5.64 -18.33 19.65
N LYS A 374 4.85 -19.19 19.00
CA LYS A 374 5.02 -19.57 17.59
C LYS A 374 3.69 -19.43 16.87
N ILE A 375 3.70 -18.87 15.67
CA ILE A 375 2.51 -18.71 14.83
C ILE A 375 2.87 -19.07 13.39
N GLY A 376 1.96 -19.73 12.68
CA GLY A 376 2.21 -20.18 11.32
C GLY A 376 1.15 -21.15 10.84
N VAL A 377 1.59 -22.15 10.08
CA VAL A 377 0.74 -23.20 9.53
C VAL A 377 1.37 -24.57 9.69
N CYS A 378 0.55 -25.62 9.70
CA CYS A 378 1.01 -27.00 9.69
C CYS A 378 0.06 -27.90 8.90
N TYR A 379 0.53 -29.08 8.52
CA TYR A 379 -0.34 -30.13 8.01
C TYR A 379 -1.25 -30.69 9.12
N SER A 380 -2.42 -31.20 8.71
CA SER A 380 -3.32 -31.93 9.60
C SER A 380 -2.69 -33.21 10.19
N SER A 381 -1.72 -33.80 9.48
CA SER A 381 -0.96 -34.99 9.87
C SER A 381 0.18 -34.73 10.88
N LEU A 382 0.31 -33.50 11.39
CA LEU A 382 1.27 -33.16 12.45
C LEU A 382 0.94 -33.97 13.72
N GLU A 383 1.97 -34.58 14.33
CA GLU A 383 1.78 -35.38 15.54
C GLU A 383 1.23 -34.53 16.70
N ARG A 384 0.35 -35.12 17.49
CA ARG A 384 -0.31 -34.43 18.62
C ARG A 384 0.23 -34.85 19.98
N LYS A 385 0.91 -36.00 20.05
CA LYS A 385 1.24 -36.68 21.29
C LYS A 385 2.74 -36.70 21.56
N GLY A 386 3.09 -36.72 22.84
CA GLY A 386 4.46 -36.81 23.32
C GLY A 386 5.24 -35.50 23.29
N SER A 387 6.37 -35.49 23.99
CA SER A 387 7.29 -34.35 24.12
C SER A 387 8.36 -34.31 23.03
N GLU A 388 8.25 -35.17 22.02
CA GLU A 388 9.23 -35.25 20.93
C GLU A 388 9.07 -34.11 19.93
N ASN A 389 10.04 -34.00 19.01
CA ASN A 389 10.08 -32.97 17.97
C ASN A 389 8.92 -33.08 16.98
N GLU A 390 8.37 -34.28 16.79
CA GLU A 390 7.25 -34.51 15.87
C GLU A 390 5.99 -33.72 16.23
N ALA A 391 5.72 -33.51 17.53
CA ALA A 391 4.60 -32.69 18.00
C ALA A 391 4.97 -31.21 18.24
N ARG A 392 6.25 -30.85 18.13
CA ARG A 392 6.78 -29.51 18.41
C ARG A 392 6.79 -28.65 17.15
N LEU A 393 5.99 -27.58 17.11
CA LEU A 393 5.92 -26.67 15.96
C LEU A 393 7.31 -26.11 15.57
N GLY A 394 7.65 -26.20 14.28
CA GLY A 394 8.92 -25.76 13.68
C GLY A 394 10.06 -26.78 13.74
N TYR A 395 9.89 -27.90 14.45
CA TYR A 395 10.94 -28.92 14.65
C TYR A 395 10.71 -30.21 13.83
N ASN A 396 9.76 -30.16 12.90
CA ASN A 396 9.39 -31.24 11.98
C ASN A 396 9.13 -30.66 10.58
N SER A 397 9.05 -31.54 9.58
CA SER A 397 8.78 -31.18 8.19
C SER A 397 7.31 -30.84 7.89
N LYS A 398 6.43 -30.91 8.90
CA LYS A 398 4.98 -30.72 8.77
C LYS A 398 4.51 -29.34 9.26
N SER A 399 5.41 -28.46 9.69
CA SER A 399 5.07 -27.14 10.24
C SER A 399 6.03 -26.03 9.81
N TRP A 400 5.47 -24.85 9.55
CA TRP A 400 6.16 -23.63 9.12
C TRP A 400 5.70 -22.48 10.01
N VAL A 401 6.57 -22.00 10.90
CA VAL A 401 6.17 -21.03 11.92
C VAL A 401 7.19 -19.93 12.10
N LEU A 402 6.70 -18.73 12.36
CA LEU A 402 7.45 -17.64 12.96
C LEU A 402 7.44 -17.83 14.48
N SER A 403 8.63 -17.88 15.07
CA SER A 403 8.87 -18.04 16.49
C SER A 403 9.37 -16.73 17.07
N ARG A 404 8.84 -16.35 18.22
CA ARG A 404 9.44 -15.36 19.11
C ARG A 404 9.82 -16.03 20.42
N TYR A 405 11.06 -15.86 20.85
CA TYR A 405 11.53 -16.35 22.16
C TYR A 405 12.64 -15.44 22.66
N ASP A 406 12.52 -14.98 23.90
CA ASP A 406 13.53 -14.13 24.56
C ASP A 406 13.92 -12.87 23.76
N GLY A 407 12.92 -12.23 23.13
CA GLY A 407 13.13 -11.04 22.29
C GLY A 407 13.50 -11.33 20.84
N ASP A 408 14.08 -12.49 20.55
CA ASP A 408 14.49 -12.88 19.20
C ASP A 408 13.31 -13.37 18.35
N TYR A 409 13.36 -13.02 17.07
CA TYR A 409 12.44 -13.51 16.05
C TYR A 409 13.15 -14.46 15.10
N SER A 410 12.50 -15.55 14.75
CA SER A 410 13.06 -16.51 13.80
C SER A 410 11.99 -17.27 13.05
N TYR A 411 12.21 -17.52 11.78
CA TYR A 411 11.45 -18.51 11.03
C TYR A 411 11.96 -19.92 11.35
N CYS A 412 11.06 -20.86 11.58
CA CYS A 412 11.37 -22.23 11.97
C CYS A 412 10.62 -23.24 11.10
N HIS A 413 11.36 -24.17 10.50
CA HIS A 413 10.84 -25.30 9.71
C HIS A 413 11.84 -26.47 9.72
N ALA A 414 11.36 -27.71 9.86
CA ALA A 414 12.19 -28.92 9.81
C ALA A 414 13.42 -28.86 10.76
N GLY A 415 13.28 -28.24 11.94
CA GLY A 415 14.35 -28.07 12.91
C GLY A 415 15.37 -26.97 12.56
N LYS A 416 15.28 -26.36 11.37
CA LYS A 416 16.11 -25.23 10.96
C LYS A 416 15.51 -23.93 11.48
N LYS A 417 16.36 -23.06 12.04
CA LYS A 417 16.00 -21.75 12.57
C LYS A 417 16.70 -20.67 11.75
N VAL A 418 15.94 -19.77 11.12
CA VAL A 418 16.45 -18.63 10.35
C VAL A 418 16.15 -17.35 11.16
N PRO A 419 17.17 -16.63 11.66
CA PRO A 419 16.94 -15.40 12.42
C PRO A 419 16.31 -14.31 11.55
N LEU A 420 15.39 -13.54 12.12
CA LEU A 420 14.70 -12.44 11.45
C LEU A 420 15.14 -11.11 12.09
N GLN A 421 15.47 -10.12 11.25
CA GLN A 421 15.80 -8.78 11.70
C GLN A 421 14.51 -7.99 11.93
N VAL A 422 14.21 -7.70 13.20
CA VAL A 422 12.99 -7.01 13.61
C VAL A 422 13.39 -5.77 14.41
N VAL A 423 13.19 -4.59 13.80
CA VAL A 423 13.65 -3.30 14.37
C VAL A 423 12.84 -2.92 15.61
N THR A 424 11.52 -3.04 15.51
CA THR A 424 10.58 -2.69 16.58
C THR A 424 9.72 -3.89 16.91
N ARG A 425 9.47 -4.14 18.21
CA ARG A 425 8.65 -5.26 18.67
C ARG A 425 7.23 -5.20 18.08
N PRO A 426 6.85 -6.11 17.17
CA PRO A 426 5.51 -6.19 16.61
C PRO A 426 4.47 -6.39 17.71
N GLN A 427 3.40 -5.61 17.64
CA GLN A 427 2.20 -5.86 18.44
C GLN A 427 1.26 -6.81 17.72
N ARG A 428 1.34 -6.86 16.39
CA ARG A 428 0.50 -7.67 15.53
C ARG A 428 1.34 -8.35 14.48
N ILE A 429 0.98 -9.58 14.13
CA ILE A 429 1.59 -10.30 13.02
C ILE A 429 0.48 -10.78 12.09
N GLY A 430 0.58 -10.36 10.83
CA GLY A 430 -0.23 -10.84 9.74
C GLY A 430 0.38 -12.09 9.11
N LEU A 431 -0.49 -13.03 8.77
CA LEU A 431 -0.14 -14.21 7.98
C LEU A 431 -0.97 -14.18 6.71
N LEU A 432 -0.32 -14.49 5.60
CA LEU A 432 -0.94 -14.63 4.30
C LEU A 432 -0.47 -15.95 3.70
N LEU A 433 -1.42 -16.83 3.41
CA LEU A 433 -1.19 -18.07 2.68
C LEU A 433 -1.88 -17.96 1.32
N ASP A 434 -1.11 -18.04 0.25
CA ASP A 434 -1.63 -18.15 -1.09
C ASP A 434 -1.37 -19.53 -1.66
N TRP A 435 -2.45 -20.26 -1.93
CA TRP A 435 -2.37 -21.62 -2.42
C TRP A 435 -1.99 -21.69 -3.90
N LEU A 436 -2.29 -20.66 -4.69
CA LEU A 436 -1.95 -20.66 -6.12
C LEU A 436 -0.44 -20.56 -6.32
N SER A 437 0.20 -19.58 -5.68
CA SER A 437 1.67 -19.40 -5.71
C SER A 437 2.41 -20.26 -4.69
N GLN A 438 1.70 -21.05 -3.86
CA GLN A 438 2.28 -21.90 -2.82
C GLN A 438 3.19 -21.10 -1.86
N THR A 439 2.76 -19.88 -1.52
CA THR A 439 3.54 -18.91 -0.75
C THR A 439 2.90 -18.65 0.60
N LEU A 440 3.70 -18.73 1.66
CA LEU A 440 3.35 -18.29 3.01
C LEU A 440 4.19 -17.06 3.36
N LEU A 441 3.51 -16.00 3.78
CA LEU A 441 4.12 -14.72 4.10
C LEU A 441 3.75 -14.28 5.52
N PHE A 442 4.75 -13.81 6.25
CA PHE A 442 4.64 -13.20 7.58
C PHE A 442 4.87 -11.70 7.44
N TYR A 443 3.96 -10.92 8.01
CA TYR A 443 3.88 -9.47 7.79
C TYR A 443 3.67 -8.73 9.10
N GLU A 444 4.28 -7.56 9.23
CA GLU A 444 4.11 -6.65 10.35
C GLU A 444 3.18 -5.50 9.92
N PRO A 445 1.91 -5.48 10.38
CA PRO A 445 0.91 -4.56 9.82
C PRO A 445 1.08 -3.10 10.22
N ASP A 446 1.82 -2.80 11.28
CA ASP A 446 1.99 -1.43 11.78
C ASP A 446 3.10 -0.67 11.03
N SER A 447 4.16 -1.37 10.63
CA SER A 447 5.32 -0.86 9.91
C SER A 447 5.27 -1.12 8.40
N GLY A 448 4.36 -1.98 7.95
CA GLY A 448 4.25 -2.33 6.53
C GLY A 448 5.32 -3.31 6.05
N SER A 449 6.02 -3.99 6.96
CA SER A 449 7.19 -4.79 6.63
C SER A 449 6.86 -6.28 6.45
N VAL A 450 7.46 -6.89 5.41
CA VAL A 450 7.47 -8.34 5.26
C VAL A 450 8.56 -8.91 6.18
N LEU A 451 8.15 -9.69 7.18
CA LEU A 451 9.04 -10.30 8.15
C LEU A 451 9.75 -11.52 7.57
N HIS A 452 9.00 -12.36 6.85
CA HIS A 452 9.54 -13.55 6.19
C HIS A 452 8.57 -14.04 5.10
N SER A 453 9.10 -14.70 4.07
CA SER A 453 8.31 -15.31 3.01
C SER A 453 8.96 -16.64 2.62
N VAL A 454 8.13 -17.67 2.46
CA VAL A 454 8.55 -18.98 1.98
C VAL A 454 7.63 -19.38 0.83
N THR A 455 8.24 -19.84 -0.26
CA THR A 455 7.55 -20.38 -1.43
C THR A 455 8.02 -21.80 -1.63
N GLN A 456 7.12 -22.77 -1.47
CA GLN A 456 7.43 -24.18 -1.59
C GLN A 456 6.16 -24.99 -1.83
N PRO A 457 6.24 -26.15 -2.51
CA PRO A 457 5.07 -26.98 -2.72
C PRO A 457 4.49 -27.48 -1.38
N PHE A 458 3.22 -27.18 -1.13
CA PHE A 458 2.45 -27.73 -0.03
C PHE A 458 1.62 -28.92 -0.53
N ASN A 459 1.97 -30.12 -0.09
CA ASN A 459 1.40 -31.36 -0.62
C ASN A 459 0.09 -31.79 0.05
N ALA A 460 -0.39 -31.04 1.06
CA ALA A 460 -1.59 -31.36 1.80
C ALA A 460 -2.22 -30.09 2.41
N PRO A 461 -3.53 -30.11 2.72
CA PRO A 461 -4.20 -28.98 3.35
C PRO A 461 -3.51 -28.48 4.62
N LEU A 462 -3.44 -27.16 4.77
CA LEU A 462 -2.79 -26.48 5.89
C LEU A 462 -3.82 -26.00 6.91
N LEU A 463 -3.46 -26.13 8.18
CA LEU A 463 -4.18 -25.55 9.31
C LEU A 463 -3.33 -24.44 9.94
N PRO A 464 -3.93 -23.32 10.37
CA PRO A 464 -3.24 -22.34 11.20
C PRO A 464 -2.74 -23.00 12.48
N ALA A 465 -1.50 -22.73 12.87
CA ALA A 465 -0.82 -23.41 13.96
C ALA A 465 -0.20 -22.41 14.93
N PHE A 466 -0.40 -22.65 16.22
CA PHE A 466 -0.04 -21.72 17.28
C PHE A 466 0.57 -22.45 18.47
N ALA A 467 1.60 -21.86 19.07
CA ALA A 467 2.11 -22.24 20.38
C ALA A 467 2.28 -20.99 21.24
N VAL A 468 1.89 -21.04 22.51
CA VAL A 468 1.98 -19.91 23.44
C VAL A 468 2.63 -20.37 24.74
N THR A 469 3.74 -19.74 25.11
CA THR A 469 4.47 -20.04 26.35
C THR A 469 4.62 -18.83 27.26
N ASP A 470 4.03 -17.68 26.88
CA ASP A 470 3.92 -16.50 27.73
C ASP A 470 2.59 -15.77 27.47
N ARG A 471 1.89 -15.42 28.54
CA ARG A 471 0.63 -14.65 28.55
C ARG A 471 -0.36 -15.11 27.46
N SER A 472 -0.74 -14.24 26.52
CA SER A 472 -1.82 -14.54 25.57
C SER A 472 -1.56 -14.02 24.17
N ILE A 473 -2.17 -14.67 23.17
CA ILE A 473 -2.30 -14.19 21.79
C ILE A 473 -3.77 -14.22 21.37
N THR A 474 -4.17 -13.33 20.45
CA THR A 474 -5.57 -13.22 20.00
C THR A 474 -5.67 -13.12 18.48
N ILE A 475 -6.50 -13.97 17.86
CA ILE A 475 -6.88 -13.82 16.45
C ILE A 475 -7.86 -12.65 16.33
N LEU A 476 -7.49 -11.63 15.57
CA LEU A 476 -8.28 -10.40 15.46
C LEU A 476 -9.52 -10.59 14.58
N LYS A 477 -10.65 -9.99 15.01
CA LYS A 477 -11.84 -9.82 14.16
C LYS A 477 -11.69 -8.56 13.32
N LYS A 478 -12.33 -8.53 12.15
CA LYS A 478 -12.71 -7.26 11.53
C LYS A 478 -13.54 -6.45 12.52
N ASN A 479 -13.06 -5.26 12.88
CA ASN A 479 -13.93 -4.26 13.50
C ASN A 479 -14.95 -3.84 12.41
N PRO A 480 -16.26 -3.81 12.71
CA PRO A 480 -17.20 -3.16 11.80
C PRO A 480 -16.72 -1.72 11.58
N PRO A 481 -16.87 -1.15 10.37
CA PRO A 481 -16.56 0.25 10.15
C PRO A 481 -17.30 1.06 11.22
N HIS A 482 -16.57 1.92 11.93
CA HIS A 482 -17.14 2.82 12.91
C HIS A 482 -18.34 3.53 12.26
N THR A 483 -19.56 3.16 12.68
CA THR A 483 -20.72 3.99 12.49
C THR A 483 -20.45 5.23 13.30
N LEU A 484 -19.95 6.27 12.63
CA LEU A 484 -19.91 7.62 13.17
C LEU A 484 -21.37 8.00 13.42
N THR A 485 -21.83 7.76 14.65
CA THR A 485 -23.07 8.31 15.16
C THR A 485 -22.87 9.82 15.22
N TRP A 486 -23.31 10.50 14.18
CA TRP A 486 -23.56 11.94 14.23
C TRP A 486 -24.70 12.17 15.21
N THR A 487 -24.37 12.61 16.42
CA THR A 487 -25.37 13.25 17.28
C THR A 487 -25.58 14.68 16.76
N PRO A 488 -26.82 15.06 16.42
CA PRO A 488 -27.15 16.39 15.89
C PRO A 488 -26.92 17.51 16.91
#